data_AF-A0A838HL08-F1
#
_entry.id   AF-A0A838HL08-F1
#
_cell.length_a   1.000
_cell.length_b   1.000
_cell.length_c   1.000
_cell.angle_alpha   90.00
_cell.angle_beta   90.00
_cell.angle_gamma   90.00
#
_symmetry.space_group_name_H-M   'P 1'
#
loop_
_entity.id
_entity.type
_entity.pdbx_description
1 polymer ?
#
loop_
_entity_poly.entity_id
_entity_poly.type
_entity_poly.pdbx_seq_one_letter_code
_entity_poly.pdbx_strand_id
1 'polypeptide(L)' 'MTPSTSQIALERQAFAWNPSISGAKIEDTVLCTSSGPELLTEPSRDWPMLQGEWQGRRLPRADILVR' A
#
# COMPACT_ATOMS: atom_id res chain seq x y z
N MET A 1 3.08 5.21 -16.21
CA MET A 1 3.34 3.77 -16.45
C MET A 1 2.08 3.15 -17.01
N THR A 2 2.21 2.30 -18.02
CA THR A 2 1.13 1.42 -18.49
C THR A 2 1.35 0.00 -17.93
N PRO A 3 0.35 -0.89 -17.98
CA PRO A 3 0.55 -2.29 -17.58
C PRO A 3 1.66 -3.02 -18.35
N SER A 4 1.94 -2.59 -19.58
CA SER A 4 3.00 -3.14 -20.43
C SER A 4 4.37 -2.48 -20.23
N THR A 5 4.46 -1.47 -19.37
CA THR A 5 5.72 -0.77 -19.10
C THR A 5 6.62 -1.64 -18.21
N SER A 6 7.77 -2.06 -18.72
CA SER A 6 8.85 -2.64 -17.91
C SER A 6 9.87 -1.57 -17.58
N GLN A 7 10.05 -1.28 -16.29
CA GLN A 7 11.02 -0.33 -15.79
C GLN A 7 11.64 -0.85 -14.49
N ILE A 8 12.90 -0.50 -14.26
CA ILE A 8 13.59 -0.79 -13.01
C ILE A 8 13.18 0.29 -11.99
N ALA A 9 12.70 -0.13 -10.82
CA ALA A 9 12.48 0.77 -9.71
C ALA A 9 13.83 1.16 -9.08
N LEU A 10 14.08 2.47 -8.95
CA LEU A 10 15.34 3.01 -8.43
C LEU A 10 15.26 3.31 -6.92
N GLU A 11 16.40 3.34 -6.25
CA GLU A 11 16.50 3.77 -4.85
C GLU A 11 15.94 5.19 -4.68
N ARG A 12 15.18 5.42 -3.60
CA ARG A 12 14.53 6.70 -3.26
C ARG A 12 13.42 7.12 -4.24
N GLN A 13 12.95 6.22 -5.08
CA GLN A 13 11.78 6.45 -5.92
C GLN A 13 10.51 6.05 -5.18
N ALA A 14 9.51 6.93 -5.18
CA ALA A 14 8.20 6.65 -4.60
C ALA A 14 7.18 6.27 -5.69
N PHE A 15 6.30 5.32 -5.36
CA PHE A 15 5.22 4.84 -6.22
C PHE A 15 3.88 4.90 -5.49
N ALA A 16 2.83 5.26 -6.21
CA ALA A 16 1.47 5.00 -5.75
C ALA A 16 1.17 3.50 -5.96
N TRP A 17 0.82 2.81 -4.88
CA TRP A 17 0.32 1.45 -4.91
C TRP A 17 -1.17 1.46 -4.60
N ASN A 18 -1.99 1.23 -5.61
CA ASN A 18 -3.43 1.47 -5.54
C ASN A 18 -4.31 0.28 -5.98
N PRO A 19 -4.14 -0.92 -5.40
CA PRO A 19 -4.90 -2.09 -5.80
C PRO A 19 -6.40 -1.93 -5.49
N SER A 20 -7.21 -2.61 -6.29
CA SER A 20 -8.67 -2.61 -6.14
C SER A 20 -9.25 -4.00 -6.42
N ILE A 21 -10.41 -4.25 -5.81
CA ILE A 21 -11.30 -5.37 -6.08
C ILE A 21 -12.73 -4.83 -6.24
N SER A 22 -13.70 -5.69 -6.55
CA SER A 22 -15.11 -5.31 -6.57
C SER A 22 -15.54 -4.72 -5.23
N GLY A 23 -15.88 -3.43 -5.23
CA GLY A 23 -16.41 -2.72 -4.07
C GLY A 23 -15.37 -2.13 -3.10
N ALA A 24 -14.06 -2.33 -3.33
CA ALA A 24 -13.03 -1.79 -2.44
C ALA A 24 -11.74 -1.42 -3.17
N LYS A 25 -11.09 -0.36 -2.69
CA LYS A 25 -9.77 0.11 -3.14
C LYS A 25 -8.97 0.57 -1.93
N ILE A 26 -7.66 0.40 -2.03
CA ILE A 26 -6.69 1.06 -1.16
C ILE A 26 -5.72 1.87 -2.04
N GLU A 27 -5.12 2.91 -1.47
CA GLU A 27 -3.99 3.59 -2.06
C GLU A 27 -2.96 3.92 -0.99
N ASP A 28 -1.70 3.55 -1.25
CA ASP A 28 -0.56 3.91 -0.42
C ASP A 28 0.55 4.53 -1.27
N THR A 29 1.40 5.33 -0.64
CA THR A 29 2.70 5.73 -1.21
C THR A 29 3.79 4.80 -0.69
N VAL A 30 4.50 4.13 -1.59
CA VAL A 30 5.58 3.19 -1.29
C VAL A 30 6.91 3.75 -1.78
N LEU A 31 7.91 3.88 -0.88
CA LEU A 31 9.28 4.25 -1.21
C LEU A 31 10.13 3.00 -1.48
N CYS A 32 10.85 2.98 -2.60
CA CYS A 32 11.85 1.97 -2.87
C CYS A 32 13.15 2.26 -2.11
N THR A 33 13.56 1.32 -1.27
CA THR A 33 14.85 1.37 -0.55
C THR A 33 15.63 0.07 -0.78
N SER A 34 16.94 0.13 -0.62
CA SER A 34 17.84 -1.03 -0.60
C SER A 34 17.48 -2.09 0.45
N SER A 35 16.78 -1.69 1.53
CA SER A 35 16.30 -2.59 2.58
C SER A 35 14.91 -3.20 2.31
N GLY A 36 14.32 -2.88 1.16
CA GLY A 36 12.96 -3.25 0.77
C GLY A 36 12.01 -2.06 0.69
N PRO A 37 10.74 -2.28 0.30
CA PRO A 37 9.75 -1.21 0.19
C PRO A 37 9.36 -0.67 1.58
N GLU A 38 9.20 0.64 1.69
CA GLU A 38 8.71 1.34 2.87
C GLU A 38 7.38 2.03 2.56
N LEU A 39 6.38 1.87 3.43
CA LEU A 39 5.11 2.59 3.32
C LEU A 39 5.25 3.97 3.94
N LEU A 40 4.99 5.01 3.16
CA LEU A 40 5.01 6.40 3.62
C LEU A 40 3.66 6.91 4.10
N THR A 41 2.59 6.16 3.83
CA THR A 41 1.22 6.48 4.21
C THR A 41 0.65 5.40 5.11
N GLU A 42 -0.15 5.81 6.08
CA GLU A 42 -0.98 4.92 6.89
C GLU A 42 -2.40 5.49 7.02
N PRO A 43 -3.43 4.63 7.11
CA PRO A 43 -4.80 5.07 7.36
C PRO A 43 -4.93 5.73 8.75
N SER A 44 -5.85 6.69 8.87
CA SER A 44 -6.19 7.25 10.18
C SER A 44 -6.73 6.16 11.11
N ARG A 45 -6.36 6.26 12.39
CA ARG A 45 -6.79 5.34 13.45
C ARG A 45 -8.24 5.60 13.92
N ASP A 46 -8.91 6.61 13.37
CA ASP A 46 -10.31 6.93 13.69
C ASP A 46 -11.32 5.92 13.12
N TRP A 47 -10.87 5.04 12.24
CA TRP A 47 -11.69 4.01 11.61
C TRP A 47 -11.45 2.64 12.26
N PRO A 48 -12.44 1.72 12.20
CA PRO A 48 -12.17 0.32 12.49
C PRO A 48 -10.99 -0.18 11.65
N MET A 49 -10.07 -0.91 12.29
CA MET A 49 -8.81 -1.33 11.69
C MET A 49 -8.74 -2.84 11.57
N LEU A 50 -8.40 -3.31 10.37
CA LEU A 50 -7.95 -4.68 10.12
C LEU A 50 -6.43 -4.74 10.16
N GLN A 51 -5.88 -5.80 10.75
CA GLN A 51 -4.45 -6.07 10.74
C GLN A 51 -4.12 -7.16 9.73
N GLY A 52 -3.49 -6.78 8.62
CA GLY A 52 -2.80 -7.71 7.74
C GLY A 52 -1.39 -8.02 8.22
N GLU A 53 -0.86 -9.16 7.78
CA GLU A 53 0.54 -9.52 7.98
C GLU A 53 1.17 -10.00 6.67
N TRP A 54 2.37 -9.52 6.39
CA TRP A 54 3.13 -9.97 5.23
C TRP A 54 4.62 -9.94 5.56
N GLN A 55 5.29 -11.09 5.41
CA GLN A 55 6.72 -11.26 5.74
C GLN A 55 7.09 -10.73 7.14
N GLY A 56 6.24 -11.00 8.14
CA GLY A 56 6.46 -10.53 9.53
C GLY A 56 6.22 -9.03 9.74
N ARG A 57 5.80 -8.27 8.71
CA ARG A 57 5.39 -6.88 8.83
C ARG A 57 3.89 -6.77 9.04
N ARG A 58 3.47 -5.97 10.03
CA ARG A 58 2.07 -5.62 10.26
C ARG A 58 1.65 -4.53 9.27
N LEU A 59 0.52 -4.74 8.60
CA LEU A 59 -0.05 -3.85 7.60
C LEU A 59 -1.46 -3.46 8.04
N PRO A 60 -1.63 -2.41 8.88
CA PRO A 60 -2.94 -1.97 9.33
C PRO A 60 -3.70 -1.30 8.19
N ARG A 61 -4.99 -1.64 8.03
CA ARG A 61 -5.89 -1.15 6.98
C ARG A 61 -7.23 -0.74 7.58
N ALA A 62 -7.82 0.33 7.07
CA ALA A 62 -9.20 0.65 7.42
C ALA A 62 -10.11 -0.51 6.96
N ASP A 63 -11.05 -0.89 7.81
CA ASP A 63 -12.05 -1.90 7.51
C ASP A 63 -13.08 -1.36 6.50
N ILE A 64 -13.93 -2.25 6.01
CA ILE A 64 -15.02 -1.91 5.09
C ILE A 64 -16.09 -1.13 5.86
N LEU A 65 -16.46 0.03 5.31
CA LEU A 65 -17.62 0.78 5.79
C LEU A 65 -18.89 -0.02 5.47
N VAL A 66 -19.53 -0.55 6.51
CA VAL A 66 -20.86 -1.17 6.44
C VAL A 66 -21.90 -0.13 6.85
N ARG A 67 -23.01 -0.04 6.11
CA ARG A 67 -24.10 0.91 6.33
C ARG A 67 -25.39 0.21 6.69
#